data_AF-A0A2V6AJV7-F1
#
_entry.id   AF-A0A2V6AJV7-F1
#
_cell.length_a   1.000
_cell.length_b   1.000
_cell.length_c   1.000
_cell.angle_alpha   90.00
_cell.angle_beta   90.00
_cell.angle_gamma   90.00
#
_symmetry.space_group_name_H-M   'P 1'
#
loop_
_entity.id
_entity.type
_entity.pdbx_description
1 polymer ?
#
loop_
_entity_poly.entity_id
_entity_poly.type
_entity_poly.pdbx_seq_one_letter_code
_entity_poly.pdbx_strand_id
1 'polypeptide(L)'
;HILQNHELLNAAVSFASGNNPDYRHFSSRRRQAFHRAAQCAMQLPASEWPVSRRRVGRRPNPETVRATEELRRRRDHAAKELNLEPSFIAPRNTLEAIAANQARAASLLVPWQQELLGIRA
;
A
#
# COMPACT_ATOMS: atom_id res chain seq x y z
N HIS A 1 26.92 -2.31 -2.15
CA HIS A 1 26.41 -0.93 -2.25
C HIS A 1 25.21 -0.89 -3.21
N ILE A 2 24.03 -0.58 -2.68
CA ILE A 2 22.79 -0.32 -3.42
C ILE A 2 22.45 1.14 -3.12
N LEU A 3 22.02 1.90 -4.14
CA LEU A 3 21.64 3.30 -3.96
C LEU A 3 20.39 3.37 -3.10
N GLN A 4 20.31 4.32 -2.16
CA GLN A 4 19.09 4.49 -1.37
C GLN A 4 17.98 5.11 -2.22
N ASN A 5 16.72 4.88 -1.86
CA ASN A 5 15.57 5.40 -2.63
C ASN A 5 15.63 6.92 -2.82
N HIS A 6 16.05 7.67 -1.80
CA HIS A 6 16.14 9.12 -1.88
C HIS A 6 17.25 9.56 -2.87
N GLU A 7 18.37 8.85 -2.91
CA GLU A 7 19.44 9.11 -3.87
C GLU A 7 19.01 8.79 -5.30
N LEU A 8 18.18 7.74 -5.50
CA LEU A 8 17.66 7.37 -6.82
C LEU A 8 16.74 8.47 -7.37
N LEU A 9 15.88 9.02 -6.51
CA LEU A 9 15.00 10.13 -6.87
C LEU A 9 15.80 11.39 -7.21
N ASN A 10 16.81 11.72 -6.40
CA ASN A 10 17.71 12.85 -6.69
C ASN A 10 18.48 12.66 -7.99
N ALA A 11 18.91 11.42 -8.28
CA ALA A 11 19.56 11.10 -9.55
C ALA A 11 18.62 11.36 -10.73
N ALA A 12 17.38 10.88 -10.65
CA ALA A 12 16.37 11.08 -11.70
C ALA A 12 16.11 12.57 -11.98
N VAL A 13 15.97 13.39 -10.93
CA VAL A 13 15.83 14.85 -11.06
C VAL A 13 17.07 15.48 -11.70
N SER A 14 18.27 15.02 -11.31
CA SER A 14 19.53 15.50 -11.87
C SER A 14 19.63 15.21 -13.36
N PHE A 15 19.35 13.97 -13.78
CA PHE A 15 19.35 13.58 -15.20
C PHE A 15 18.32 14.34 -16.02
N ALA A 16 17.11 14.53 -15.49
CA ALA A 16 16.08 15.34 -16.13
C ALA A 16 16.51 16.81 -16.31
N SER A 17 17.37 17.31 -15.41
CA SER A 17 17.92 18.67 -15.46
C SER A 17 19.20 18.79 -16.29
N GLY A 18 19.63 17.71 -16.95
CA GLY A 18 20.87 17.67 -17.74
C GLY A 18 22.16 17.45 -16.94
N ASN A 19 22.06 17.25 -15.63
CA ASN A 19 23.19 16.93 -14.76
C ASN A 19 23.43 15.42 -14.70
N ASN A 20 24.71 15.04 -14.62
CA ASN A 20 25.09 13.64 -14.58
C ASN A 20 25.74 13.28 -13.22
N PRO A 21 24.99 12.71 -12.26
CA PRO A 21 25.50 12.41 -10.93
C PRO A 21 26.52 11.26 -10.95
N ASP A 22 27.70 11.49 -10.35
CA ASP A 22 28.75 10.47 -10.22
C ASP A 22 28.78 9.84 -8.82
N TYR A 23 28.47 8.55 -8.75
CA TYR A 23 28.50 7.76 -7.52
C TYR A 23 29.84 7.03 -7.40
N ARG A 24 30.86 7.72 -6.86
CA ARG A 24 32.24 7.21 -6.71
C ARG A 24 32.35 5.90 -5.93
N HIS A 25 31.42 5.66 -5.00
CA HIS A 25 31.35 4.45 -4.19
C HIS A 25 30.87 3.21 -4.96
N PHE A 26 30.43 3.36 -6.21
CA PHE A 26 30.14 2.25 -7.11
C PHE A 26 31.39 1.80 -7.87
N SER A 27 31.44 0.51 -8.20
CA SER A 27 32.41 0.00 -9.17
C SER A 27 32.18 0.62 -10.55
N SER A 28 33.22 0.68 -11.37
CA SER A 28 33.16 1.20 -12.74
C SER A 28 32.02 0.59 -13.56
N ARG A 29 31.86 -0.74 -13.49
CA ARG A 29 30.77 -1.47 -14.14
C ARG A 29 29.38 -0.96 -13.72
N ARG A 30 29.15 -0.73 -12.42
CA ARG A 30 27.84 -0.28 -11.92
C ARG A 30 27.55 1.17 -12.31
N ARG A 31 28.57 2.04 -12.28
CA ARG A 31 28.43 3.43 -12.76
C ARG A 31 28.04 3.47 -14.22
N GLN A 32 28.72 2.71 -15.08
CA GLN A 32 28.42 2.63 -16.51
C GLN A 32 27.01 2.07 -16.77
N ALA A 33 26.64 0.98 -16.09
CA ALA A 33 25.29 0.40 -16.22
C ALA A 33 24.19 1.40 -15.82
N PHE A 34 24.41 2.13 -14.72
CA PHE A 34 23.47 3.14 -14.24
C PHE A 34 23.32 4.32 -15.22
N HIS A 35 24.44 4.84 -15.73
CA HIS A 35 24.45 5.89 -16.75
C HIS A 35 23.74 5.45 -18.03
N ARG A 36 24.02 4.22 -18.50
CA ARG A 36 23.37 3.66 -19.68
C ARG A 36 21.86 3.54 -19.49
N ALA A 37 21.42 3.08 -18.32
CA ALA A 37 20.00 3.00 -18.01
C ALA A 37 19.32 4.39 -18.00
N ALA A 38 19.97 5.40 -17.41
CA ALA A 38 19.48 6.77 -17.42
C ALA A 38 19.40 7.35 -18.84
N GLN A 39 20.42 7.13 -19.66
CA GLN A 39 20.42 7.55 -21.08
C GLN A 39 19.31 6.89 -21.88
N CYS A 40 19.10 5.58 -21.72
CA CYS A 40 17.98 4.88 -22.37
C CYS A 40 16.64 5.47 -21.94
N ALA A 41 16.47 5.80 -20.65
CA ALA A 41 15.23 6.42 -20.17
C ALA A 41 15.01 7.83 -20.72
N MET A 42 16.07 8.64 -20.87
CA MET A 42 15.98 9.99 -21.45
C MET A 42 15.66 10.00 -22.94
N GLN A 43 15.96 8.91 -23.65
CA GLN A 43 15.64 8.73 -25.07
C GLN A 43 14.24 8.15 -25.32
N LEU A 44 13.54 7.72 -24.25
CA LEU A 44 12.24 7.08 -24.35
C LEU A 44 11.17 8.13 -24.73
N PRO A 45 10.34 7.89 -25.76
CA PRO A 45 9.27 8.82 -26.11
C PRO A 45 8.22 8.87 -24.99
N ALA A 46 7.57 10.02 -24.84
CA ALA A 46 6.58 10.23 -23.78
C ALA A 46 5.41 9.23 -23.81
N SER A 47 5.13 8.63 -24.97
CA SER A 47 4.12 7.57 -25.14
C SER A 47 4.48 6.26 -24.43
N GLU A 48 5.76 6.01 -24.17
CA GLU A 48 6.26 4.79 -23.52
C GLU A 48 6.55 5.01 -22.03
N TRP A 49 6.36 6.23 -21.54
CA TRP A 49 6.58 6.52 -20.13
C TRP A 49 5.61 5.75 -19.25
N PRO A 50 6.06 5.26 -18.07
CA PRO A 50 5.17 4.60 -17.14
C PRO A 50 4.08 5.58 -16.70
N VAL A 51 2.83 5.16 -16.84
CA VAL A 51 1.69 5.94 -16.37
C VAL A 51 1.77 6.02 -14.85
N SER A 52 1.85 7.24 -14.31
CA SER A 52 1.78 7.46 -12.87
C SER A 52 0.48 6.85 -12.35
N ARG A 53 0.61 5.83 -11.50
CA ARG A 53 -0.56 5.18 -10.89
C ARG A 53 -1.22 6.21 -9.99
N ARG A 54 -2.29 6.83 -10.48
CA ARG A 54 -3.12 7.73 -9.67
C ARG A 54 -3.49 6.98 -8.41
N ARG A 55 -3.11 7.51 -7.25
CA ARG A 55 -3.50 6.94 -5.96
C ARG A 55 -5.02 7.01 -5.88
N VAL A 56 -5.69 5.92 -6.23
CA VAL A 56 -7.14 5.77 -6.05
C VAL A 56 -7.38 5.46 -4.58
N GLY A 57 -7.05 6.41 -3.71
CA GLY A 57 -7.56 6.42 -2.35
C GLY A 57 -8.93 7.05 -2.41
N ARG A 58 -10.00 6.24 -2.53
CA ARG A 58 -11.35 6.78 -2.29
C ARG A 58 -11.36 7.24 -0.85
N ARG A 59 -11.57 8.55 -0.61
CA ARG A 59 -11.81 9.06 0.74
C ARG A 59 -12.93 8.19 1.34
N PRO A 60 -12.70 7.52 2.49
CA PRO A 60 -13.74 6.71 3.10
C PRO A 60 -14.99 7.58 3.30
N ASN A 61 -16.13 7.12 2.81
CA ASN A 61 -17.41 7.77 3.07
C ASN A 61 -17.58 7.86 4.61
N PRO A 62 -18.02 8.99 5.18
CA PRO A 62 -18.35 9.08 6.61
C PRO A 62 -19.18 7.90 7.13
N GLU A 63 -20.09 7.34 6.33
CA GLU A 63 -20.87 6.15 6.67
C GLU A 63 -19.99 4.90 6.81
N THR A 64 -19.06 4.67 5.88
CA THR A 64 -18.08 3.57 5.94
C THR A 64 -17.18 3.70 7.16
N VAL A 65 -16.77 4.91 7.52
CA VAL A 65 -15.98 5.15 8.75
C VAL A 65 -16.79 4.77 9.98
N ARG A 66 -18.05 5.21 10.08
CA ARG A 66 -18.94 4.86 11.19
C ARG A 66 -19.17 3.35 11.28
N ALA A 67 -19.43 2.69 10.15
CA ALA A 67 -19.61 1.24 10.10
C ALA A 67 -18.35 0.48 10.52
N THR A 68 -17.16 0.94 10.10
CA THR A 68 -15.88 0.35 10.51
C THR A 68 -15.68 0.48 12.02
N GLU A 69 -15.97 1.65 12.59
CA GLU A 69 -15.84 1.90 14.03
C GLU A 69 -16.81 1.06 14.86
N GLU A 70 -18.04 0.87 14.38
CA GLU A 70 -19.03 0.00 15.02
C GLU A 70 -18.55 -1.46 15.04
N LEU A 71 -18.06 -1.97 13.90
CA LEU A 71 -17.49 -3.32 13.84
C LEU A 71 -16.25 -3.46 14.74
N ARG A 72 -15.42 -2.42 14.84
CA ARG A 72 -14.25 -2.41 15.74
C ARG A 72 -14.69 -2.52 17.20
N ARG A 73 -15.73 -1.79 17.62
CA ARG A 73 -16.26 -1.85 18.99
C ARG A 73 -16.78 -3.24 19.33
N ARG A 74 -17.54 -3.88 18.42
CA ARG A 74 -18.04 -5.25 18.60
C ARG A 74 -16.91 -6.25 18.71
N ARG A 75 -15.92 -6.16 17.81
CA ARG A 75 -14.71 -6.99 17.84
C ARG A 75 -13.97 -6.85 19.16
N ASP A 76 -13.71 -5.62 19.60
CA ASP A 76 -12.91 -5.37 20.81
C ASP A 76 -13.65 -5.79 22.08
N HIS A 77 -14.99 -5.72 22.08
CA HIS A 77 -15.82 -6.24 23.16
C HIS A 77 -15.76 -7.77 23.20
N ALA A 78 -16.02 -8.45 22.09
CA ALA A 78 -15.95 -9.91 21.98
C ALA A 78 -14.54 -10.45 22.30
N ALA A 79 -13.49 -9.73 21.87
CA ALA A 79 -12.10 -10.06 22.17
C ALA A 79 -11.83 -10.06 23.68
N LYS A 80 -12.36 -9.06 24.40
CA LYS A 80 -12.24 -8.99 25.86
C LYS A 80 -13.00 -10.12 26.55
N GLU A 81 -14.21 -10.42 26.11
CA GLU A 81 -15.03 -11.49 26.71
C GLU A 81 -14.40 -12.88 26.51
N LEU A 82 -13.82 -13.12 25.33
CA LEU A 82 -13.18 -14.39 24.99
C LEU A 82 -11.71 -14.46 25.41
N ASN A 83 -11.16 -13.39 25.98
CA ASN A 83 -9.73 -13.25 26.29
C ASN A 83 -8.82 -13.58 25.08
N LEU A 84 -9.20 -13.08 23.90
CA LEU A 84 -8.49 -13.26 22.64
C LEU A 84 -7.92 -11.94 22.13
N GLU A 85 -6.82 -12.01 21.37
CA GLU A 85 -6.36 -10.84 20.63
C GLU A 85 -7.38 -10.44 19.57
N PRO A 86 -7.78 -9.15 19.47
CA PRO A 86 -8.78 -8.70 18.52
C PRO A 86 -8.45 -9.05 17.06
N SER A 87 -7.16 -9.13 16.71
CA SER A 87 -6.71 -9.53 15.37
C SER A 87 -7.09 -10.97 15.00
N PHE A 88 -7.30 -11.87 15.96
CA PHE A 88 -7.79 -13.23 15.70
C PHE A 88 -9.28 -13.27 15.35
N ILE A 89 -10.06 -12.30 15.84
CA ILE A 89 -11.46 -12.17 15.46
C ILE A 89 -11.55 -11.53 14.07
N ALA A 90 -10.95 -10.34 13.90
CA ALA A 90 -10.88 -9.68 12.60
C ALA A 90 -9.77 -8.61 12.54
N PRO A 91 -8.84 -8.71 11.58
CA PRO A 91 -7.90 -7.64 11.25
C PRO A 91 -8.60 -6.33 10.85
N ARG A 92 -7.92 -5.19 11.06
CA ARG A 92 -8.48 -3.85 10.74
C ARG A 92 -8.85 -3.69 9.26
N ASN A 93 -7.99 -4.17 8.35
CA ASN A 93 -8.26 -4.14 6.91
C ASN A 93 -9.49 -4.98 6.54
N THR A 94 -9.75 -6.09 7.24
CA THR A 94 -10.96 -6.90 7.06
C THR A 94 -12.20 -6.13 7.49
N LEU A 95 -12.16 -5.43 8.63
CA LEU A 95 -13.27 -4.57 9.07
C LEU A 95 -13.58 -3.46 8.06
N GLU A 96 -12.54 -2.78 7.56
CA GLU A 96 -12.67 -1.74 6.54
C GLU A 96 -13.25 -2.29 5.22
N ALA A 97 -12.82 -3.50 4.82
CA ALA A 97 -13.34 -4.18 3.63
C ALA A 97 -14.82 -4.57 3.76
N ILE A 98 -15.24 -5.05 4.94
CA ILE A 98 -16.63 -5.40 5.24
C ILE A 98 -17.49 -4.14 5.35
N ALA A 99 -17.00 -3.08 5.99
CA ALA A 99 -17.70 -1.81 6.07
C ALA A 99 -17.89 -1.14 4.69
N ALA A 100 -16.95 -1.37 3.76
CA ALA A 100 -17.08 -0.91 2.39
C ALA A 100 -18.02 -1.80 1.54
N ASN A 101 -18.09 -3.10 1.84
CA ASN A 101 -18.96 -4.06 1.17
C ASN A 101 -19.26 -5.26 2.10
N GLN A 102 -20.47 -5.29 2.67
CA GLN A 102 -20.88 -6.30 3.64
C GLN A 102 -20.88 -7.73 3.06
N ALA A 103 -21.09 -7.89 1.74
CA ALA A 103 -21.04 -9.20 1.09
C ALA A 103 -19.66 -9.87 1.18
N ARG A 104 -18.59 -9.09 1.46
CA ARG A 104 -17.25 -9.64 1.66
C ARG A 104 -17.10 -10.39 2.99
N ALA A 105 -18.01 -10.21 3.95
CA ALA A 105 -17.92 -10.89 5.24
C ALA A 105 -17.90 -12.42 5.09
N ALA A 106 -18.76 -12.97 4.23
CA ALA A 106 -18.85 -14.41 3.98
C ALA A 106 -17.56 -15.02 3.40
N SER A 107 -16.75 -14.23 2.68
CA SER A 107 -15.48 -14.69 2.10
C SER A 107 -14.26 -14.39 2.95
N LEU A 108 -14.36 -13.45 3.90
CA LEU A 108 -13.23 -12.99 4.71
C LEU A 108 -13.25 -13.54 6.14
N LEU A 109 -14.38 -14.03 6.62
CA LEU A 109 -14.57 -14.47 8.00
C LEU A 109 -15.25 -15.83 8.05
N VAL A 110 -14.89 -16.65 9.04
CA VAL A 110 -15.58 -17.91 9.33
C VAL A 110 -16.86 -17.66 10.15
N PRO A 111 -17.82 -18.61 10.19
CA PRO A 111 -19.15 -18.36 10.77
C PRO A 111 -19.14 -17.79 12.19
N TRP A 112 -18.31 -18.34 13.09
CA TRP A 112 -18.23 -17.85 14.47
C TRP A 112 -17.69 -16.40 14.55
N GLN A 113 -16.80 -15.98 13.65
CA GLN A 113 -16.32 -14.59 13.60
C GLN A 113 -17.41 -13.64 13.10
N GLN A 114 -18.23 -14.09 12.14
CA GLN A 114 -19.36 -13.31 11.62
C GLN A 114 -20.43 -13.09 12.72
N GLU A 115 -20.71 -14.14 13.49
CA GLU A 115 -21.62 -14.08 14.64
C GLU A 115 -21.15 -13.08 15.70
N LEU A 116 -19.86 -13.10 16.08
CA LEU A 116 -19.29 -12.15 17.05
C LEU A 116 -19.34 -10.69 16.59
N LEU A 117 -19.30 -10.44 15.28
CA LEU A 117 -19.42 -9.09 14.72
C LEU A 117 -20.88 -8.68 14.45
N GLY A 118 -21.84 -9.58 14.70
CA GLY A 118 -23.25 -9.36 14.42
C GLY A 118 -23.55 -9.23 12.91
N ILE A 119 -22.73 -9.87 12.07
CA ILE A 119 -22.91 -9.91 10.63
C ILE A 119 -23.64 -11.21 10.32
N ARG A 120 -24.95 -11.16 10.10
CA ARG A 120 -25.69 -12.30 9.53
C ARG A 120 -25.67 -12.18 8.00
N ALA A 121 -25.34 -13.29 7.35
CA ALA A 121 -25.52 -13.48 5.91
C ALA A 121 -27.01 -13.53 5.55
#